data_AF-A0A1F5CT76-F1
#
_entry.id   AF-A0A1F5CT76-F1
#
_cell.length_a   1.000
_cell.length_b   1.000
_cell.length_c   1.000
_cell.angle_alpha   90.00
_cell.angle_beta   90.00
_cell.angle_gamma   90.00
#
_symmetry.space_group_name_H-M   'P 1'
#
loop_
_entity.id
_entity.type
_entity.pdbx_description
1 polymer ?
#
loop_
_entity_poly.entity_id
_entity_poly.type
_entity_poly.pdbx_seq_one_letter_code
_entity_poly.pdbx_strand_id
1 'polypeptide(L)'
;MEEAKKWTSKQSCVVFASDGEGIGMNSVMVSLHKDYGSYTRLINQLRRDWDPSLKDVASFKISIKRPELLVKPFTFKYLEKDE
;
A
#
# COMPACT_ATOMS: atom_id res chain seq x y z
N MET A 1 -8.90 14.59 2.03
CA MET A 1 -7.45 14.62 2.33
C MET A 1 -7.13 14.55 3.82
N GLU A 2 -7.67 15.45 4.66
CA GLU A 2 -7.36 15.45 6.11
C GLU A 2 -7.83 14.16 6.82
N GLU A 3 -9.04 13.70 6.51
CA GLU A 3 -9.56 12.41 7.00
C GLU A 3 -8.69 11.23 6.56
N ALA A 4 -8.16 11.27 5.33
CA ALA A 4 -7.25 10.25 4.82
C ALA A 4 -5.96 10.21 5.63
N LYS A 5 -5.34 11.37 5.89
CA LYS A 5 -4.15 11.50 6.75
C LYS A 5 -4.40 10.97 8.16
N LYS A 6 -5.55 11.34 8.75
CA LYS A 6 -5.93 10.88 10.10
C LYS A 6 -6.25 9.38 10.15
N TRP A 7 -6.80 8.82 9.08
CA TRP A 7 -7.10 7.41 9.00
C TRP A 7 -5.81 6.59 8.82
N THR A 8 -4.93 6.99 7.89
CA THR A 8 -3.67 6.29 7.62
C THR A 8 -2.71 6.35 8.80
N SER A 9 -2.69 7.44 9.59
CA SER A 9 -1.87 7.52 10.81
C SER A 9 -2.26 6.50 11.88
N LYS A 10 -3.48 5.95 11.84
CA LYS A 10 -3.92 4.85 12.72
C LYS A 10 -3.52 3.47 12.19
N GLN A 11 -3.12 3.35 10.93
CA GLN A 11 -2.78 2.09 10.28
C GLN A 11 -1.26 1.92 10.22
N SER A 12 -0.65 1.35 11.26
CA SER A 12 0.81 1.15 11.34
C SER A 12 1.40 0.30 10.21
N CYS A 13 0.58 -0.51 9.53
CA CYS A 13 0.99 -1.30 8.38
C CYS A 13 1.06 -0.51 7.06
N VAL A 14 0.47 0.69 6.98
CA VAL A 14 0.52 1.55 5.80
C VAL A 14 1.81 2.37 5.85
N VAL A 15 2.68 2.18 4.85
CA VAL A 15 3.99 2.84 4.78
C VAL A 15 4.00 4.02 3.80
N PHE A 16 3.00 4.10 2.92
CA PHE A 16 2.83 5.19 1.97
C PHE A 16 1.37 5.26 1.50
N ALA A 17 0.85 6.47 1.33
CA ALA A 17 -0.44 6.71 0.68
C ALA A 17 -0.44 8.08 0.00
N SER A 18 -1.03 8.18 -1.19
CA SER A 18 -1.12 9.44 -1.94
C SER A 18 -2.31 9.40 -2.90
N ASP A 19 -2.82 10.58 -3.26
CA ASP A 19 -3.64 10.73 -4.45
C ASP A 19 -2.75 10.73 -5.70
N GLY A 20 -3.32 10.33 -6.84
CA GLY A 20 -2.63 10.25 -8.12
C GLY A 20 -3.61 9.93 -9.25
N GLU A 21 -3.08 9.63 -10.43
CA GLU A 21 -3.88 9.25 -11.60
C GLU A 21 -3.24 8.05 -12.30
N GLY A 22 -4.02 7.02 -12.60
CA GLY A 22 -3.55 5.88 -13.40
C GLY A 22 -4.30 4.58 -13.13
N ILE A 23 -4.24 3.62 -14.07
CA ILE A 23 -4.85 2.27 -13.97
C ILE A 23 -6.33 2.32 -13.50
N GLY A 24 -7.06 3.36 -13.90
CA GLY A 24 -8.46 3.58 -13.52
C GLY A 24 -8.70 3.96 -12.05
N MET A 25 -7.64 4.20 -11.27
CA MET A 25 -7.70 4.58 -9.86
C MET A 25 -7.20 6.02 -9.66
N ASN A 26 -7.60 6.65 -8.56
CA ASN A 26 -7.22 8.03 -8.19
C ASN A 26 -6.40 8.15 -6.90
N SER A 27 -6.08 7.02 -6.26
CA SER A 27 -5.26 6.98 -5.06
C SER A 27 -4.43 5.69 -5.01
N VAL A 28 -3.29 5.74 -4.34
CA VAL A 28 -2.40 4.60 -4.08
C VAL A 28 -2.14 4.47 -2.58
N MET A 29 -2.04 3.22 -2.12
CA MET A 29 -1.65 2.87 -0.76
C MET A 29 -0.70 1.68 -0.79
N VAL A 30 0.45 1.81 -0.14
CA VAL A 30 1.43 0.73 0.05
C VAL A 30 1.41 0.31 1.50
N SER A 31 1.28 -0.99 1.73
CA SER A 31 1.19 -1.58 3.06
C SER A 31 1.99 -2.87 3.19
N LEU A 32 2.47 -3.12 4.41
CA LEU A 32 3.25 -4.31 4.76
C LEU A 32 2.47 -5.19 5.73
N HIS A 33 2.41 -6.48 5.42
CA HIS A 33 1.59 -7.43 6.17
C HIS A 33 2.39 -8.67 6.53
N LYS A 34 2.22 -9.14 7.77
CA LYS A 34 2.86 -10.38 8.27
C LYS A 34 2.35 -11.64 7.55
N ASP A 35 1.09 -11.61 7.15
CA ASP A 35 0.33 -12.70 6.53
C ASP A 35 -0.88 -12.14 5.76
N TYR A 36 -1.54 -13.01 5.00
CA TYR A 36 -2.73 -12.64 4.22
C TYR A 36 -3.90 -12.19 5.10
N GLY A 37 -4.04 -12.75 6.31
CA GLY A 37 -5.11 -12.36 7.24
C GLY A 37 -4.97 -10.91 7.74
N SER A 38 -3.74 -10.44 7.94
CA SER A 38 -3.48 -9.04 8.25
C SER A 38 -3.85 -8.10 7.10
N TYR A 39 -3.61 -8.53 5.87
CA TYR A 39 -4.01 -7.78 4.68
C TYR A 39 -5.53 -7.71 4.55
N THR A 40 -6.25 -8.83 4.68
CA THR A 40 -7.70 -8.83 4.56
C THR A 40 -8.38 -8.00 5.63
N ARG A 41 -7.85 -7.98 6.86
CA ARG A 41 -8.32 -7.07 7.92
C ARG A 41 -8.22 -5.59 7.53
N LEU A 42 -7.07 -5.17 6.97
CA LEU A 42 -6.89 -3.79 6.51
C LEU A 42 -7.90 -3.45 5.39
N ILE A 43 -8.03 -4.29 4.36
CA ILE A 43 -8.94 -4.02 3.24
C ILE A 43 -10.40 -4.01 3.68
N ASN A 44 -10.80 -4.91 4.57
CA ASN A 44 -12.16 -4.91 5.11
C ASN A 44 -12.43 -3.66 5.95
N GLN A 45 -11.45 -3.19 6.72
CA GLN A 45 -11.56 -1.94 7.45
C GLN A 45 -11.62 -0.73 6.52
N LEU A 46 -10.76 -0.67 5.50
CA LEU A 46 -10.79 0.38 4.48
C LEU A 46 -12.18 0.47 3.84
N ARG A 47 -12.75 -0.66 3.40
CA ARG A 47 -14.09 -0.69 2.80
C ARG A 47 -15.18 -0.22 3.75
N ARG A 48 -15.17 -0.64 5.01
CA ARG A 48 -16.18 -0.23 6.01
C ARG A 48 -16.07 1.25 6.35
N ASP A 49 -14.86 1.74 6.59
CA ASP A 49 -14.62 3.09 7.10
C ASP A 49 -14.80 4.16 6.02
N TRP A 50 -14.71 3.76 4.74
CA TRP A 50 -14.79 4.66 3.58
C TRP A 50 -16.02 4.42 2.70
N ASP A 51 -16.95 3.56 3.10
CA ASP A 51 -18.24 3.43 2.43
C ASP A 51 -19.07 4.72 2.59
N PRO A 52 -19.79 5.18 1.55
CA PRO A 52 -19.84 4.68 0.17
C PRO A 52 -18.81 5.34 -0.76
N SER A 53 -17.94 6.21 -0.23
CA SER A 53 -16.96 6.99 -0.99
C SER A 53 -15.92 6.12 -1.72
N LEU A 54 -15.62 4.94 -1.17
CA LEU A 54 -14.71 3.96 -1.77
C LEU A 54 -15.45 3.07 -2.77
N LYS A 55 -15.29 3.36 -4.06
CA LYS A 55 -15.94 2.60 -5.15
C LYS A 55 -15.19 1.32 -5.49
N ASP A 56 -13.92 1.45 -5.87
CA ASP A 56 -13.11 0.35 -6.38
C ASP A 56 -11.83 0.18 -5.57
N VAL A 57 -11.41 -1.08 -5.41
CA VAL A 57 -10.13 -1.44 -4.77
C VAL A 57 -9.50 -2.57 -5.57
N ALA A 58 -8.39 -2.26 -6.24
CA ALA A 58 -7.49 -3.25 -6.83
C ALA A 58 -6.26 -3.43 -5.95
N SER A 59 -5.65 -4.62 -5.93
CA SER A 59 -4.47 -4.87 -5.11
C SER A 59 -3.48 -5.81 -5.78
N PHE A 60 -2.26 -5.34 -5.94
CA PHE A 60 -1.11 -6.14 -6.38
C PHE A 60 -0.28 -6.53 -5.15
N LYS A 61 -0.02 -7.83 -4.97
CA LYS A 61 0.64 -8.36 -3.77
C LYS A 61 1.94 -9.05 -4.17
N ILE A 62 3.02 -8.74 -3.46
CA ILE A 62 4.32 -9.39 -3.60
C ILE A 62 4.72 -10.07 -2.29
N SER A 63 5.49 -11.15 -2.39
CA SER A 63 6.05 -11.82 -1.20
C SER A 63 7.47 -11.32 -0.93
N ILE A 64 7.66 -10.62 0.17
CA ILE A 64 8.99 -10.17 0.63
C ILE A 64 9.85 -11.32 1.18
N LYS A 65 9.24 -12.46 1.53
CA LYS A 65 9.93 -13.66 2.07
C LYS A 65 10.42 -14.62 0.99
N ARG A 66 10.26 -14.25 -0.29
CA ARG A 66 10.65 -15.06 -1.44
C ARG A 66 11.65 -14.27 -2.30
N PRO A 67 12.89 -14.08 -1.82
CA PRO A 67 13.89 -13.28 -2.51
C PRO A 67 14.20 -13.79 -3.92
N GLU A 68 13.99 -15.08 -4.18
CA GLU A 68 14.14 -15.71 -5.49
C GLU A 68 13.15 -15.18 -6.55
N LEU A 69 12.04 -14.58 -6.12
CA LEU A 69 11.05 -13.96 -7.01
C LEU A 69 11.30 -12.45 -7.21
N LEU A 70 12.26 -11.86 -6.48
CA LEU A 70 12.58 -10.45 -6.60
C LEU A 70 13.49 -10.21 -7.79
N VAL A 71 12.98 -9.54 -8.82
CA VAL A 71 13.75 -9.18 -10.02
C VAL A 71 14.80 -8.09 -9.71
N LYS A 72 14.41 -7.05 -8.95
CA LYS A 72 15.29 -5.99 -8.47
C LYS A 72 14.91 -5.62 -7.03
N PRO A 73 15.84 -5.64 -6.06
CA PRO A 73 15.54 -5.25 -4.68
C PRO A 73 15.05 -3.79 -4.62
N PHE A 74 14.03 -3.54 -3.81
CA PHE A 74 13.58 -2.17 -3.51
C PHE A 74 14.51 -1.56 -2.45
N THR A 75 15.58 -0.92 -2.91
CA THR A 75 16.58 -0.25 -2.07
C THR A 75 17.12 0.97 -2.81
N PHE A 76 17.54 2.01 -2.09
CA PHE A 76 18.17 3.18 -2.70
C PHE A 76 19.70 3.07 -2.79
N LYS A 77 20.30 2.00 -2.25
CA LYS A 77 21.76 1.81 -2.18
C LYS A 77 22.48 1.89 -3.52
N TYR A 78 21.81 1.55 -4.62
CA TYR A 78 22.44 1.63 -5.95
C TYR A 78 22.59 3.07 -6.44
N LEU A 79 21.86 4.03 -5.87
CA LEU A 79 21.95 5.45 -6.24
C LEU A 79 23.21 6.12 -5.65
N GLU A 80 23.80 5.57 -4.59
CA GLU A 80 25.03 6.08 -3.97
C GLU A 80 26.25 5.99 -4.89
N LYS A 81 26.17 5.24 -6.00
CA LYS A 81 27.30 4.98 -6.90
C LYS A 81 27.35 5.89 -8.14
N ASP A 82 26.33 6.72 -8.33
CA ASP A 82 26.18 7.58 -9.50
C ASP A 82 26.47 9.08 -9.18
N GLU A 83 27.01 9.38 -7.98
CA GLU A 83 27.62 10.66 -7.58
C GLU A 83 29.14 10.49 -7.36
#